data_AF-A0AAW9JBB1-F1
#
_entry.id   AF-A0AAW9JBB1-F1
#
_cell.length_a   1.000
_cell.length_b   1.000
_cell.length_c   1.000
_cell.angle_alpha   90.00
_cell.angle_beta   90.00
_cell.angle_gamma   90.00
#
_symmetry.space_group_name_H-M   'P 1'
#
loop_
_entity.id
_entity.type
_entity.pdbx_description
1 polymer ?
#
loop_
_entity_poly.entity_id
_entity_poly.type
_entity_poly.pdbx_seq_one_letter_code
_entity_poly.pdbx_strand_id
1 'polypeptide(L)' 'MKERDLQSRIVKKYKATTNSKHSYPIHANVLDPQFKVENPNQVLVADITYVSTKQGPVLHHSD' A
#
# COMPACT_ATOMS: atom_id res chain seq x y z
N MET A 1 -21.09 20.31 -17.46
CA MET A 1 -19.80 19.90 -18.05
C MET A 1 -20.03 19.40 -19.47
N LYS A 2 -20.14 20.31 -20.44
CA LYS A 2 -20.22 20.03 -21.88
C LYS A 2 -19.50 21.18 -22.60
N GLU A 3 -18.19 21.30 -22.36
CA GLU A 3 -17.43 22.38 -23.02
C GLU A 3 -15.99 22.01 -23.39
N ARG A 4 -15.46 20.84 -22.97
CA ARG A 4 -14.05 20.48 -23.25
C ARG A 4 -13.76 18.98 -23.43
N ASP A 5 -14.76 18.16 -23.76
CA ASP A 5 -14.57 16.69 -23.90
C ASP A 5 -13.86 16.02 -22.70
N LEU A 6 -13.91 16.67 -21.53
CA LEU A 6 -13.24 16.23 -20.33
C LEU A 6 -14.02 15.05 -19.76
N GLN A 7 -13.49 13.85 -19.97
CA GLN A 7 -14.00 12.63 -19.39
C GLN A 7 -13.24 12.31 -18.09
N SER A 8 -13.97 11.97 -17.03
CA SER A 8 -13.36 11.47 -15.80
C SER A 8 -12.69 10.13 -16.08
N ARG A 9 -11.36 10.07 -15.98
CA ARG A 9 -10.64 8.80 -16.06
C ARG A 9 -10.69 8.11 -14.70
N ILE A 10 -11.63 7.20 -14.53
CA ILE A 10 -11.71 6.37 -13.33
C ILE A 10 -10.54 5.39 -13.35
N VAL A 11 -9.54 5.62 -12.50
CA VAL A 11 -8.45 4.67 -12.29
C VAL A 11 -9.00 3.47 -11.53
N LYS A 12 -8.61 2.24 -11.91
CA LYS A 12 -9.01 1.01 -11.21
C LYS A 12 -8.76 1.19 -9.71
N LYS A 13 -9.81 1.04 -8.89
CA LYS A 13 -9.74 1.10 -7.42
C LYS A 13 -8.76 0.09 -6.83
N TYR A 14 -8.56 -1.04 -7.54
CA TYR A 14 -7.62 -2.07 -7.14
C TYR A 14 -6.45 -2.09 -8.13
N LYS A 15 -5.31 -1.58 -7.66
CA LYS A 15 -4.00 -1.79 -8.27
C LYS A 15 -3.18 -2.56 -7.25
N ALA A 16 -2.75 -3.77 -7.59
CA ALA A 16 -1.79 -4.49 -6.76
C ALA A 16 -0.52 -3.65 -6.67
N THR A 17 -0.27 -3.07 -5.50
CA THR A 17 0.92 -2.26 -5.20
C THR A 17 2.08 -3.14 -4.72
N THR A 18 1.83 -4.42 -4.44
CA THR A 18 2.81 -5.37 -3.98
C THR A 18 3.48 -6.07 -5.16
N ASN A 19 4.79 -5.91 -5.30
CA ASN A 19 5.59 -6.76 -6.17
C ASN A 19 5.71 -8.16 -5.56
N SER A 20 4.65 -8.95 -5.70
CA SER A 20 4.55 -10.31 -5.15
C SER A 20 5.41 -11.32 -5.92
N LYS A 21 6.09 -10.89 -7.00
CA LYS A 21 6.99 -11.72 -7.80
C LYS A 21 8.41 -11.66 -7.22
N HIS A 22 8.59 -12.22 -6.03
CA HIS A 22 9.89 -12.43 -5.42
C HIS A 22 10.04 -13.87 -4.94
N SER A 23 11.28 -14.36 -4.85
CA SER A 23 11.58 -15.71 -4.35
C SER A 23 11.64 -15.80 -2.83
N TYR A 24 11.51 -14.67 -2.11
CA TYR A 24 11.51 -14.67 -0.65
C TYR A 24 10.25 -15.34 -0.07
N PRO A 25 10.34 -15.94 1.13
CA PRO A 25 9.19 -16.49 1.83
C PRO A 25 8.11 -15.42 2.04
N ILE A 26 6.87 -15.74 1.64
CA ILE A 26 5.71 -14.90 1.95
C ILE A 26 5.22 -15.33 3.33
N HIS A 27 5.35 -14.45 4.31
CA HIS A 27 4.80 -14.69 5.65
C HIS A 27 3.29 -14.49 5.66
N ALA A 28 2.57 -15.35 6.38
CA ALA A 28 1.14 -15.21 6.57
C ALA A 28 0.82 -13.91 7.32
N ASN A 29 -0.26 -13.23 6.91
CA ASN A 29 -0.78 -12.09 7.66
C ASN A 29 -1.42 -12.60 8.96
N VAL A 30 -0.70 -12.51 10.08
CA VAL A 30 -1.16 -12.97 11.40
C VAL A 30 -2.37 -12.14 11.90
N LEU A 31 -2.48 -10.89 11.45
CA LEU A 31 -3.57 -9.99 11.85
C LEU A 31 -4.88 -10.30 11.13
N ASP A 32 -4.83 -10.95 9.97
CA ASP A 32 -5.97 -11.35 9.12
C ASP A 32 -7.23 -10.45 9.23
N PRO A 33 -7.25 -9.30 8.53
CA PRO A 33 -8.16 -8.15 8.70
C PRO A 33 -8.77 -7.80 10.08
N GLN A 34 -8.22 -8.29 11.20
CA GLN A 34 -8.77 -8.07 12.54
C GLN A 34 -8.10 -6.89 13.22
N PHE A 35 -8.69 -5.71 13.03
CA PHE A 35 -8.19 -4.45 13.63
C PHE A 35 -8.81 -4.14 15.01
N LYS A 36 -9.65 -5.04 15.54
CA LYS A 36 -10.18 -4.94 16.91
C LYS A 36 -9.26 -5.69 17.86
N VAL A 37 -8.63 -4.95 18.77
CA VAL A 37 -7.75 -5.46 19.83
C VAL A 37 -8.34 -5.14 21.19
N GLU A 38 -8.09 -5.99 22.18
CA GLU A 38 -8.64 -5.85 23.54
C GLU A 38 -7.87 -4.83 24.37
N ASN A 39 -6.55 -4.74 24.14
CA ASN A 39 -5.64 -3.89 24.91
C ASN A 39 -4.79 -2.99 23.99
N PRO A 40 -4.32 -1.83 24.48
CA PRO A 40 -3.36 -1.00 23.77
C PRO A 40 -2.07 -1.78 23.42
N ASN A 41 -1.38 -1.35 22.36
CA ASN A 41 -0.08 -1.88 21.92
C ASN A 41 -0.07 -3.37 21.50
N GLN A 42 -1.21 -3.99 21.24
CA GLN A 42 -1.27 -5.38 20.75
C GLN A 42 -0.98 -5.50 19.24
N VAL A 43 -1.24 -4.44 18.48
CA VAL A 43 -1.05 -4.39 17.03
C VAL A 43 -0.52 -3.01 16.66
N LEU A 44 0.50 -3.00 15.80
CA LEU A 44 1.08 -1.78 15.22
C LEU A 44 0.89 -1.86 13.71
N VAL A 45 0.43 -0.77 13.11
CA VAL A 45 0.29 -0.62 11.66
C VAL A 45 1.05 0.63 11.26
N ALA A 46 1.88 0.53 10.24
CA ALA A 46 2.61 1.64 9.67
C ALA A 46 2.48 1.59 8.14
N ASP A 47 2.41 2.77 7.53
CA ASP A 47 2.47 2.90 6.09
C ASP A 47 3.95 2.93 5.64
N ILE A 48 4.25 2.18 4.59
CA ILE A 48 5.57 2.17 3.95
C ILE A 48 5.45 2.93 2.63
N THR A 49 6.24 3.98 2.47
CA THR A 49 6.27 4.77 1.24
C THR A 49 7.58 4.54 0.51
N TYR A 50 7.50 4.18 -0.77
CA TYR A 50 8.68 4.13 -1.64
C TYR A 50 8.87 5.49 -2.31
N VAL A 51 10.05 6.08 -2.15
CA VAL A 51 10.45 7.31 -2.84
C VAL A 51 11.29 6.95 -4.06
N SER A 52 10.84 7.33 -5.25
CA SER A 52 11.54 7.05 -6.51
C SER A 52 12.81 7.91 -6.64
N THR A 53 13.97 7.26 -6.87
CA THR A 53 15.23 7.95 -7.18
C THR A 53 15.80 7.48 -8.52
N LYS A 54 16.81 8.18 -9.06
CA LYS A 54 17.53 7.77 -10.29
C LYS A 54 18.26 6.42 -10.15
N GLN A 55 18.51 5.98 -8.93
CA GLN A 55 19.19 4.71 -8.63
C GLN A 55 18.20 3.59 -8.26
N GLY A 56 16.90 3.87 -8.28
CA GLY A 56 15.84 2.96 -7.85
C GLY A 56 15.01 3.51 -6.69
N PRO A 57 13.92 2.82 -6.30
CA PRO A 57 13.09 3.24 -5.17
C PRO A 57 13.82 3.00 -3.84
N VAL A 58 13.75 3.98 -2.95
CA VAL A 58 14.26 3.88 -1.56
C VAL A 58 13.07 3.78 -0.61
N LEU A 59 13.19 2.91 0.39
CA LEU A 59 12.22 2.75 1.47
C LEU A 59 12.25 3.97 2.40
N HIS A 60 11.13 4.66 2.53
CA HIS A 60 10.92 5.72 3.51
C HIS A 60 9.83 5.27 4.50
N HIS A 61 10.15 5.31 5.78
CA HIS A 61 9.21 5.04 6.87
C HIS A 61 8.62 6.40 7.28
N SER A 62 7.32 6.56 7.13
CA SER A 62 6.60 7.70 7.71
C SER A 62 6.16 7.29 9.11
N ASP A 63 6.85 7.80 10.12
CA ASP A 63 6.47 7.66 11.54
C ASP A 63 5.20 8.46 11.86
#